data_AF-A0A534QN08-F1
#
_entry.id   AF-A0A534QN08-F1
#
_cell.length_a   1.000
_cell.length_b   1.000
_cell.length_c   1.000
_cell.angle_alpha   90.00
_cell.angle_beta   90.00
_cell.angle_gamma   90.00
#
_symmetry.space_group_name_H-M   'P 1'
#
loop_
_entity.id
_entity.type
_entity.pdbx_description
1 polymer ?
#
loop_
_entity_poly.entity_id
_entity_poly.type
_entity_poly.pdbx_seq_one_letter_code
_entity_poly.pdbx_strand_id
1 'polypeptide(L)'
;MSEGLFISGHWGLLGNQVLAVLVSYGLAIAGSLACLAITSAVTGGLRVNEDDEFAGLDLSQHGESAYVFGAGGYGPIGQSAFAARPIERPATLAAKVAE
;
A
#
# COMPACT_ATOMS: atom_id res chain seq x y z
N MET A 1 -18.90 -28.97 28.69
CA MET A 1 -18.48 -29.97 27.70
C MET A 1 -18.20 -29.20 26.41
N SER A 2 -16.94 -29.18 25.97
CA SER A 2 -16.52 -28.46 24.78
C SER A 2 -16.96 -29.23 23.53
N GLU A 3 -18.06 -28.81 22.93
CA GLU A 3 -18.50 -29.28 21.61
C GLU A 3 -17.62 -28.62 20.54
N GLY A 4 -16.94 -29.43 19.73
CA GLY A 4 -16.02 -28.96 18.71
C GLY A 4 -15.71 -30.08 17.74
N LEU A 5 -15.37 -29.74 16.49
CA LEU A 5 -15.15 -30.74 15.43
C LEU A 5 -14.18 -31.86 15.85
N PHE A 6 -13.11 -31.50 16.57
CA PHE A 6 -12.07 -32.44 17.02
C PHE A 6 -12.40 -33.18 18.32
N ILE A 7 -13.41 -32.76 19.08
CA ILE A 7 -13.75 -33.33 20.40
C ILE A 7 -15.04 -34.15 20.31
N SER A 8 -16.06 -33.65 19.62
CA SER A 8 -17.37 -34.29 19.49
C SER A 8 -17.68 -34.83 18.08
N GLY A 9 -16.79 -34.62 17.09
CA GLY A 9 -16.96 -35.16 15.73
C GLY A 9 -18.10 -34.52 14.94
N HIS A 10 -18.63 -33.39 15.42
CA HIS A 10 -19.82 -32.75 14.84
C HIS A 10 -19.47 -31.92 13.59
N TRP A 11 -19.54 -32.55 12.42
CA TRP A 11 -19.22 -31.95 11.12
C TRP A 11 -20.09 -30.74 10.73
N GLY A 12 -21.30 -30.63 11.29
CA GLY A 12 -22.16 -29.44 11.09
C GLY A 12 -21.53 -28.13 11.54
N LEU A 13 -20.61 -28.18 12.53
CA LEU A 13 -19.89 -26.99 13.00
C LEU A 13 -18.94 -26.44 11.94
N LEU A 14 -18.31 -27.30 11.13
CA LEU A 14 -17.41 -26.88 10.06
C LEU A 14 -18.15 -26.04 9.01
N GLY A 15 -19.35 -26.46 8.62
CA GLY A 15 -20.19 -25.70 7.69
C GLY A 15 -20.54 -24.30 8.22
N ASN A 16 -20.87 -24.21 9.50
CA ASN A 16 -21.18 -22.92 10.14
C ASN A 16 -19.96 -21.99 10.20
N GLN A 17 -18.75 -22.53 10.42
CA GLN A 17 -17.51 -21.76 10.39
C GLN A 17 -17.16 -21.28 8.98
N VAL A 18 -17.34 -22.13 7.96
CA VAL A 18 -17.15 -21.71 6.55
C VAL A 18 -18.10 -20.58 6.21
N LEU A 19 -19.38 -20.69 6.58
CA LEU A 19 -20.36 -19.63 6.36
C LEU A 19 -19.95 -18.33 7.07
N ALA A 20 -19.49 -18.41 8.31
CA ALA A 20 -19.02 -17.24 9.05
C ALA A 20 -17.87 -16.54 8.32
N VAL A 21 -16.86 -17.30 7.86
CA VAL A 21 -15.73 -16.76 7.08
C VAL A 21 -16.21 -16.08 5.80
N LEU A 22 -17.10 -16.74 5.05
CA LEU A 22 -17.61 -16.18 3.79
C LEU A 22 -18.40 -14.88 4.01
N VAL A 23 -19.23 -14.83 5.05
CA VAL A 23 -19.98 -13.61 5.41
C VAL A 23 -19.03 -12.49 5.84
N SER A 24 -18.01 -12.79 6.66
CA SER A 24 -17.01 -11.80 7.07
C SER A 24 -16.23 -11.24 5.88
N TYR A 25 -15.80 -12.10 4.95
CA TYR A 25 -15.16 -11.66 3.70
C TYR A 25 -16.10 -10.81 2.85
N GLY A 26 -17.35 -11.25 2.69
CA GLY A 26 -18.35 -10.51 1.93
C GLY A 26 -18.54 -9.11 2.48
N LEU A 27 -18.70 -8.98 3.80
CA LEU A 27 -18.84 -7.69 4.48
C LEU A 27 -17.57 -6.84 4.34
N ALA A 28 -16.38 -7.41 4.54
CA ALA A 28 -15.12 -6.68 4.45
C ALA A 28 -14.87 -6.16 3.03
N ILE A 29 -15.02 -7.00 2.01
CA ILE A 29 -14.81 -6.61 0.61
C ILE A 29 -15.85 -5.58 0.20
N ALA A 30 -17.14 -5.85 0.41
CA ALA A 30 -18.21 -4.94 0.00
C ALA A 30 -18.12 -3.61 0.76
N GLY A 31 -17.89 -3.66 2.07
CA GLY A 31 -17.71 -2.48 2.91
C GLY A 31 -16.50 -1.65 2.51
N SER A 32 -15.34 -2.27 2.28
CA SER A 32 -14.14 -1.57 1.82
C SER A 32 -14.33 -0.93 0.45
N LEU A 33 -14.96 -1.62 -0.50
CA LEU A 33 -15.25 -1.06 -1.83
C LEU A 33 -16.25 0.09 -1.76
N ALA A 34 -17.28 -0.01 -0.90
CA ALA A 34 -18.22 1.07 -0.68
C ALA A 34 -17.51 2.30 -0.10
N CYS A 35 -16.68 2.14 0.93
CA CYS A 35 -15.86 3.22 1.47
C CYS A 35 -14.95 3.84 0.41
N LEU A 36 -14.23 3.02 -0.36
CA LEU A 36 -13.36 3.48 -1.43
C LEU A 36 -14.13 4.28 -2.49
N ALA A 37 -15.29 3.78 -2.92
CA ALA A 37 -16.12 4.46 -3.92
C ALA A 37 -16.63 5.80 -3.41
N ILE A 38 -17.12 5.86 -2.16
CA ILE A 38 -17.60 7.10 -1.54
C ILE A 38 -16.46 8.11 -1.41
N THR A 39 -15.32 7.70 -0.83
CA THR A 39 -14.19 8.61 -0.65
C THR A 39 -13.64 9.08 -2.00
N SER A 40 -13.47 8.18 -2.97
CA SER A 40 -13.01 8.55 -4.31
C SER A 40 -13.96 9.50 -5.03
N ALA A 41 -15.27 9.36 -4.84
CA ALA A 41 -16.25 10.27 -5.43
C ALA A 41 -16.18 11.69 -4.82
N VAL A 42 -15.83 11.78 -3.55
CA VAL A 42 -15.71 13.07 -2.83
C VAL A 42 -14.38 13.76 -3.10
N THR A 43 -13.27 13.01 -3.12
CA THR A 43 -11.91 13.57 -3.24
C THR A 43 -11.39 13.63 -4.67
N GLY A 44 -12.08 13.03 -5.64
CA GLY A 44 -11.61 12.90 -7.02
C GLY A 44 -10.58 11.77 -7.22
N GLY A 45 -10.39 10.92 -6.22
CA GLY A 45 -9.39 9.84 -6.20
C GLY A 45 -8.72 9.72 -4.84
N LEU A 46 -8.33 8.51 -4.46
CA LEU A 46 -7.60 8.25 -3.19
C LEU A 46 -6.09 8.14 -3.38
N ARG A 47 -5.63 7.76 -4.58
CA ARG A 47 -4.21 7.69 -4.92
C ARG A 47 -3.73 9.05 -5.45
N VAL A 48 -2.53 9.45 -5.05
CA VAL A 48 -1.90 10.68 -5.53
C VAL A 48 -1.49 10.55 -7.01
N ASN A 49 -1.18 11.66 -7.67
CA ASN A 49 -0.70 11.65 -9.06
C ASN A 49 0.67 10.96 -9.15
N GLU A 50 0.99 10.39 -10.32
CA GLU A 50 2.23 9.65 -10.55
C GLU A 50 3.49 10.47 -10.24
N ASP A 51 3.49 11.77 -10.55
CA ASP A 51 4.63 12.66 -10.29
C ASP A 51 4.87 12.86 -8.77
N ASP A 52 3.79 12.99 -7.99
CA ASP A 52 3.87 13.15 -6.52
C ASP A 52 4.23 11.83 -5.83
N GLU A 53 3.78 10.71 -6.38
CA GLU A 53 4.17 9.36 -5.94
C GLU A 53 5.65 9.11 -6.23
N PHE A 54 6.14 9.57 -7.38
CA PHE A 54 7.54 9.47 -7.77
C PHE A 54 8.45 10.35 -6.91
N ALA A 55 8.04 11.58 -6.61
CA ALA A 55 8.78 12.47 -5.72
C ALA A 55 8.81 11.98 -4.27
N GLY A 56 7.80 11.22 -3.85
CA GLY A 56 7.61 10.73 -2.49
C GLY A 56 6.70 11.65 -1.68
N LEU A 57 5.77 11.05 -0.92
CA LEU A 57 4.73 11.77 -0.17
C LEU A 57 5.30 12.66 0.94
N ASP A 58 6.43 12.27 1.54
CA ASP A 58 7.10 13.09 2.54
C ASP A 58 7.52 14.45 1.94
N LEU A 59 8.03 14.45 0.70
CA LEU A 59 8.43 15.69 0.03
C LEU A 59 7.23 16.42 -0.58
N SER A 60 6.32 15.71 -1.26
CA SER A 60 5.22 16.33 -2.01
C SER A 60 4.08 16.84 -1.12
N GLN A 61 3.78 16.16 -0.01
CA GLN A 61 2.67 16.51 0.90
C GLN A 61 3.14 17.12 2.22
N HIS A 62 4.32 16.72 2.72
CA HIS A 62 4.83 17.18 4.02
C HIS A 62 6.00 18.17 3.91
N GLY A 63 6.64 18.29 2.75
CA GLY A 63 7.79 19.19 2.53
C GLY A 63 9.04 18.80 3.32
N GLU A 64 9.12 17.57 3.81
CA GLU A 64 10.20 17.08 4.65
C GLU A 64 10.76 15.74 4.15
N SER A 65 11.85 15.29 4.78
CA SER A 65 12.38 13.94 4.59
C SER A 65 12.22 13.18 5.90
N ALA A 66 11.53 12.03 5.91
CA ALA A 66 11.34 11.23 7.13
C ALA A 66 12.66 10.86 7.83
N TYR A 67 13.76 10.79 7.07
CA TYR A 67 15.10 10.57 7.61
C TYR A 67 16.08 11.59 7.07
N VAL A 68 16.91 12.13 7.97
CA VAL A 68 18.07 12.94 7.60
C VAL A 68 19.29 12.03 7.61
N PHE A 69 19.65 11.50 6.45
CA PHE A 69 20.92 10.80 6.27
C PHE A 69 22.06 11.84 6.26
N GLY A 70 22.34 12.46 7.42
CA GLY A 70 23.37 13.50 7.52
C GLY A 70 23.41 14.38 8.78
N ALA A 71 22.46 14.31 9.72
CA ALA A 71 22.41 15.26 10.85
C ALA A 71 22.72 14.68 12.25
N GLY A 72 23.25 13.46 12.34
CA GLY A 72 23.68 12.91 13.63
C GLY A 72 24.48 11.62 13.50
N GLY A 73 25.81 11.74 13.36
CA GLY A 73 26.73 10.62 13.52
C GLY A 73 27.76 10.44 12.40
N TYR A 74 28.99 10.91 12.68
CA TYR A 74 30.29 10.59 12.06
C TYR A 74 30.53 10.87 10.56
N GLY A 75 31.27 11.96 10.30
CA GLY A 75 32.32 11.99 9.25
C GLY A 75 32.15 13.06 8.16
N PRO A 76 33.19 13.87 7.85
CA PRO A 76 33.13 14.86 6.79
C PRO A 76 33.50 14.21 5.45
N ILE A 77 32.53 13.71 4.68
CA ILE A 77 32.76 13.40 3.25
C ILE A 77 31.54 13.88 2.44
N GLY A 78 31.87 14.58 1.35
CA GLY A 78 30.98 15.44 0.57
C GLY A 78 29.72 14.79 0.02
N GLN A 79 28.73 15.66 -0.15
CA GLN A 79 27.68 15.60 -1.18
C GLN A 79 26.95 14.26 -1.35
N SER A 80 25.78 14.19 -0.71
CA SER A 80 24.51 13.88 -1.40
C SER A 80 24.57 12.80 -2.49
N ALA A 81 24.69 11.53 -2.10
CA ALA A 81 24.52 10.41 -3.04
C ALA A 81 23.04 10.12 -3.40
N PHE A 82 22.07 10.81 -2.75
CA PHE A 82 20.64 10.56 -2.95
C PHE A 82 19.77 11.83 -3.08
N ALA A 83 20.32 13.03 -2.85
CA ALA A 83 19.56 14.25 -3.06
C ALA A 83 19.49 14.53 -4.57
N ALA A 84 18.30 14.36 -5.13
CA ALA A 84 17.88 14.89 -6.42
C ALA A 84 18.83 14.60 -7.60
N ARG A 85 19.02 13.33 -7.96
CA ARG A 85 19.28 13.04 -9.37
C ARG A 85 17.97 13.24 -10.12
N PRO A 86 17.84 14.21 -11.06
CA PRO A 86 16.73 14.21 -11.98
C PRO A 86 16.81 12.91 -12.75
N ILE A 87 15.91 11.96 -12.47
CA ILE A 87 15.78 10.78 -13.32
C ILE A 87 15.00 11.27 -14.53
N GLU A 88 15.73 11.72 -15.54
CA GLU A 88 15.16 11.95 -16.87
C GLU A 88 14.46 10.68 -17.31
N ARG A 89 13.20 10.80 -17.74
CA ARG A 89 12.45 9.71 -18.37
C ARG A 89 13.27 9.23 -19.56
N PRO A 90 13.93 8.05 -19.51
CA PRO A 90 14.81 7.67 -20.59
C PRO A 90 13.92 7.28 -21.76
N ALA A 91 13.87 8.14 -22.78
CA ALA A 91 13.20 7.87 -24.07
C ALA A 91 13.70 6.55 -24.72
N THR A 92 14.83 6.03 -24.24
CA THR A 92 15.48 4.81 -24.71
C THR A 92 14.84 3.50 -24.23
N LEU A 93 13.99 3.51 -23.18
CA LEU A 93 13.26 2.29 -22.78
C LEU A 93 12.09 1.97 -23.72
N ALA A 94 11.44 2.99 -24.30
CA ALA A 94 10.37 2.81 -25.28
C ALA A 94 10.88 2.18 -26.60
N ALA A 95 12.12 2.46 -26.98
CA ALA A 95 12.72 1.92 -28.21
C ALA A 95 13.16 0.46 -28.10
N LYS A 96 13.43 -0.05 -26.87
CA LYS A 96 13.98 -1.41 -26.66
C LYS A 96 12.91 -2.49 -26.46
N VAL A 97 11.64 -2.11 -26.43
CA VAL A 97 10.49 -3.05 -26.37
C VAL A 97 9.89 -3.30 -27.76
N ALA A 98 10.34 -2.55 -28.77
CA ALA A 98 9.88 -2.67 -30.15
C ALA A 98 10.81 -3.51 -31.06
N GLU A 99 11.82 -4.17 -30.49
CA GLU A 99 12.67 -5.17 -31.17
C GLU A 99 12.37 -6.58 -30.64
#